data_AF-A0A3L7SBJ2-F1
#
_entry.id   AF-A0A3L7SBJ2-F1
#
_cell.length_a   1.000
_cell.length_b   1.000
_cell.length_c   1.000
_cell.angle_alpha   90.00
_cell.angle_beta   90.00
_cell.angle_gamma   90.00
#
_symmetry.space_group_name_H-M   'P 1'
#
loop_
_entity.id
_entity.type
_entity.pdbx_description
1 polymer ?
#
loop_
_entity_poly.entity_id
_entity_poly.type
_entity_poly.pdbx_seq_one_letter_code
_entity_poly.pdbx_strand_id
1 'polypeptide(L)' 'QQLGELASRRKIELVIAEREFCTDNAAMGALGWELWERGMLAPLDLDVKPGLVRKSSSERVASSN' A
#
# COMPACT_ATOMS: atom_id res chain seq x y z
N GLN A 1 -13.29 -14.00 -10.16
CA GLN A 1 -13.56 -15.43 -9.90
C GLN A 1 -12.29 -16.20 -9.54
N GLN A 2 -11.25 -16.21 -10.38
CA GLN A 2 -10.02 -16.98 -10.12
C GLN A 2 -9.33 -16.72 -8.77
N LEU A 3 -9.24 -15.44 -8.33
CA LEU A 3 -8.64 -15.09 -7.05
C LEU A 3 -9.45 -15.62 -5.85
N GLY A 4 -10.78 -15.59 -5.93
CA GLY A 4 -11.68 -16.11 -4.89
C GLY A 4 -11.58 -17.62 -4.74
N GLU A 5 -11.53 -18.35 -5.86
CA GLU A 5 -11.30 -19.80 -5.85
C GLU A 5 -9.97 -20.16 -5.20
N LEU A 6 -8.90 -19.42 -5.52
CA LEU A 6 -7.59 -19.63 -4.93
C LEU A 6 -7.62 -19.37 -3.42
N ALA A 7 -8.20 -18.25 -2.99
CA ALA A 7 -8.32 -17.89 -1.58
C ALA A 7 -9.08 -18.95 -0.79
N SER A 8 -10.19 -19.46 -1.34
CA SER A 8 -10.97 -20.56 -0.75
C SER A 8 -10.15 -21.84 -0.59
N ARG A 9 -9.47 -22.30 -1.66
CA ARG A 9 -8.59 -23.48 -1.60
C ARG A 9 -7.46 -23.34 -0.59
N ARG A 10 -6.93 -22.12 -0.41
CA ARG A 10 -5.81 -21.82 0.48
C ARG A 10 -6.24 -21.41 1.90
N LYS A 11 -7.54 -21.31 2.18
CA LYS A 11 -8.10 -20.81 3.45
C LYS A 11 -7.58 -19.42 3.82
N ILE A 12 -7.54 -18.52 2.85
CA ILE A 12 -7.12 -17.13 3.01
C ILE A 12 -8.36 -16.23 2.91
N GLU A 13 -8.44 -15.20 3.75
CA GLU A 13 -9.45 -14.15 3.62
C GLU A 13 -9.14 -13.26 2.41
N LEU A 14 -10.13 -13.09 1.54
CA LEU A 14 -10.02 -12.22 0.38
C LEU A 14 -10.90 -10.99 0.55
N VAL A 15 -10.27 -9.82 0.68
CA VAL A 15 -10.94 -8.52 0.68
C VAL A 15 -10.77 -7.89 -0.70
N ILE A 16 -11.89 -7.58 -1.37
CA ILE A 16 -11.91 -6.87 -2.65
C ILE A 16 -12.61 -5.54 -2.42
N ALA A 17 -11.94 -4.43 -2.76
CA ALA A 17 -12.54 -3.10 -2.68
C ALA A 17 -13.73 -2.96 -3.64
N GLU A 18 -14.65 -2.04 -3.34
CA GLU A 18 -15.70 -1.68 -4.29
C GLU A 18 -15.09 -1.16 -5.60
N ARG A 19 -15.82 -1.38 -6.70
CA ARG A 19 -15.27 -1.18 -8.05
C ARG A 19 -14.82 0.26 -8.32
N GLU A 20 -15.48 1.24 -7.72
CA GLU A 20 -15.12 2.65 -7.82
C GLU A 20 -13.82 3.02 -7.09
N PHE A 21 -13.41 2.19 -6.12
CA PHE A 21 -12.14 2.37 -5.41
C PHE A 21 -10.97 1.62 -6.05
N CYS A 22 -11.20 0.82 -7.10
CA CYS A 22 -10.14 0.05 -7.77
C CYS A 22 -9.27 0.90 -8.72
N THR A 23 -9.76 2.04 -9.20
CA THR A 23 -9.01 2.99 -10.03
C THR A 23 -8.47 4.14 -9.20
N ASP A 24 -7.51 4.90 -9.74
CA ASP A 24 -6.96 6.06 -9.04
C ASP A 24 -8.07 7.00 -8.53
N ASN A 25 -8.06 7.22 -7.22
CA ASN A 25 -9.03 8.03 -6.51
C ASN A 25 -8.40 8.64 -5.26
N ALA A 26 -9.00 9.73 -4.77
CA ALA A 26 -8.51 10.44 -3.58
C ALA A 26 -8.82 9.72 -2.26
N ALA A 27 -9.73 8.73 -2.25
CA ALA A 27 -10.05 7.98 -1.03
C ALA A 27 -8.84 7.14 -0.54
N MET A 28 -7.95 6.72 -1.44
CA MET A 28 -6.66 6.12 -1.08
C MET A 28 -5.78 7.06 -0.24
N GLY A 29 -6.03 8.37 -0.27
CA GLY A 29 -5.40 9.37 0.59
C GLY A 29 -5.70 9.19 2.08
N ALA A 30 -6.67 8.33 2.47
CA ALA A 30 -6.91 7.93 3.85
C ALA A 30 -5.66 7.35 4.55
N LEU A 31 -4.69 6.82 3.79
CA LEU A 31 -3.37 6.44 4.30
C LEU A 31 -2.65 7.59 5.03
N GLY A 32 -2.88 8.84 4.63
CA GLY A 32 -2.33 10.01 5.32
C GLY A 32 -2.83 10.15 6.76
N TRP A 33 -4.07 9.72 7.04
CA TRP A 33 -4.64 9.72 8.39
C TRP A 33 -3.91 8.71 9.29
N GLU A 34 -3.69 7.49 8.80
CA GLU A 34 -2.94 6.45 9.50
C GLU A 34 -1.49 6.87 9.79
N LEU A 35 -0.85 7.60 8.87
CA LEU A 35 0.50 8.14 9.07
C LEU A 35 0.52 9.26 10.11
N TRP A 36 -0.48 10.16 10.07
CA TRP A 36 -0.64 11.23 11.04
C TRP A 36 -0.79 10.69 12.47
N GLU A 37 -1.66 9.70 12.67
CA GLU A 37 -1.87 9.07 13.99
C GLU A 37 -0.59 8.40 14.53
N ARG A 38 0.32 7.97 13.64
CA ARG A 38 1.63 7.41 13.99
C ARG A 38 2.74 8.46 14.13
N GLY A 39 2.43 9.74 13.96
CA GLY A 39 3.41 10.83 13.97
C GLY A 39 4.39 10.80 12.80
N MET A 40 4.07 10.08 11.72
CA MET A 40 4.90 9.95 10.53
C MET A 40 4.64 11.11 9.56
N LEU A 41 5.19 12.27 9.89
CA LEU A 41 5.00 13.50 9.12
C LEU A 41 6.13 13.72 8.11
N ALA A 42 5.79 14.34 6.98
CA ALA A 42 6.76 14.81 6.01
C ALA A 42 7.23 16.24 6.33
N PRO A 43 8.47 16.61 5.96
CA PRO A 43 8.94 17.99 6.08
C PRO A 43 8.26 18.89 5.04
N LEU A 44 8.30 20.21 5.27
CA LEU A 44 7.66 21.20 4.40
C LEU A 44 8.36 21.39 3.04
N ASP A 45 9.57 20.87 2.88
CA ASP A 45 10.35 20.88 1.64
C ASP A 45 10.20 19.58 0.83
N LEU A 46 9.18 18.76 1.15
CA LEU A 46 8.87 17.57 0.37
C LEU A 46 8.53 17.92 -1.08
N ASP A 47 9.16 17.22 -2.01
CA ASP A 47 8.92 17.36 -3.45
C ASP A 47 8.44 16.03 -4.07
N VAL A 48 7.71 16.14 -5.18
CA VAL A 48 7.21 14.98 -5.92
C VAL A 48 8.35 14.27 -6.62
N LYS A 49 8.49 12.96 -6.38
CA LYS A 49 9.46 12.12 -7.08
C LYS A 49 8.74 11.12 -7.99
N PRO A 50 8.97 11.18 -9.32
CA PRO A 50 8.47 10.13 -10.19
C PRO A 50 9.17 8.80 -9.86
N GLY A 51 8.50 7.68 -10.13
CA GLY A 51 9.09 6.35 -9.95
C GLY A 51 9.33 5.97 -8.49
N LEU A 52 8.34 6.18 -7.61
CA LEU A 52 8.39 5.63 -6.25
C LEU A 52 8.54 4.09 -6.31
N VAL A 53 9.79 3.61 -6.24
CA VAL A 53 10.11 2.19 -6.28
C VAL A 53 9.81 1.59 -4.92
N ARG A 54 8.85 0.67 -4.87
CA ARG A 54 8.75 -0.25 -3.72
C ARG A 54 10.03 -1.08 -3.70
N LYS A 55 10.90 -0.86 -2.70
CA LYS A 55 12.07 -1.71 -2.46
C LYS A 55 11.62 -3.18 -2.43
N SER A 56 12.30 -4.00 -3.20
CA SER A 56 12.07 -5.45 -3.23
C SER A 56 12.38 -6.06 -1.85
N SER A 57 11.79 -7.21 -1.53
CA SER A 57 12.03 -7.90 -0.26
C SER A 57 13.51 -8.25 -0.04
N SER A 58 14.29 -8.44 -1.10
CA SER A 58 15.74 -8.66 -1.04
C SER A 58 16.53 -7.44 -0.57
N GLU A 59 16.02 -6.22 -0.80
CA GLU A 59 16.72 -4.97 -0.44
C GLU A 59 16.43 -4.51 1.00
N ARG A 60 15.37 -5.03 1.65
CA ARG A 60 15.06 -4.71 3.06
C ARG A 60 16.06 -5.32 4.05
N VAL A 61 16.60 -6.50 3.75
CA VAL A 61 17.58 -7.19 4.62
C VAL A 61 18.95 -6.49 4.55
N ALA A 62 19.31 -5.91 3.39
CA ALA A 62 20.61 -5.29 3.19
C ALA A 62 20.79 -3.90 3.86
N SER A 63 19.70 -3.21 4.25
CA SER A 63 19.76 -1.91 4.95
C SER A 63 19.69 -2.00 6.48
N SER A 64 19.71 -3.21 7.05
CA SER A 64 19.69 -3.41 8.51
C SER A 64 21.03 -3.89 9.10
N ASN A 65 22.13 -3.82 8.33
CA ASN A 65 23.50 -4.06 8.79
C ASN A 65 24.31 -2.77 8.73
#